data_AF-A0A916TEX9-F1
#
_entry.id   AF-A0A916TEX9-F1
#
_cell.length_a   1.000
_cell.length_b   1.000
_cell.length_c   1.000
_cell.angle_alpha   90.00
_cell.angle_beta   90.00
_cell.angle_gamma   90.00
#
_symmetry.space_group_name_H-M   'P 1'
#
loop_
_entity.id
_entity.type
_entity.pdbx_description
1 polymer ?
#
loop_
_entity_poly.entity_id
_entity_poly.type
_entity_poly.pdbx_seq_one_letter_code
_entity_poly.pdbx_strand_id
1 'polypeptide(L)'
;MRHMRQLRLALYATAAVFVSSHASAAVTPTLGGASGNYLTLSATGLSGANGQVATLTGGRIYNSDQPFADIPKGGVFGGNFLAAGPTAGQPATLTFLQAVTNLGFLWGSPDTYNSLTLVTNQRSITYTAQSLGFTTTDGNQNVSQYVNFAATAGETITSVSFSNSQAIDAFEVANFAVTAVPEPTTWALMFVGFGMVAGAARYRRRNVAATYA
;
A
#
# COMPACT_ATOMS: atom_id res chain seq x y z
N MET A 1 70.79 30.13 23.29
CA MET A 1 69.51 30.44 22.62
C MET A 1 68.80 29.13 22.32
N ARG A 2 67.76 28.79 23.10
CA ARG A 2 66.98 27.55 22.93
C ARG A 2 65.51 27.94 23.02
N HIS A 3 64.86 28.09 21.86
CA HIS A 3 63.45 28.46 21.76
C HIS A 3 62.57 27.26 22.07
N MET A 4 61.88 27.27 23.22
CA MET A 4 60.76 26.37 23.50
C MET A 4 59.48 27.01 22.97
N ARG A 5 58.98 26.54 21.83
CA ARG A 5 57.62 26.85 21.36
C ARG A 5 56.64 26.03 22.19
N GLN A 6 55.86 26.69 23.05
CA GLN A 6 54.71 26.06 23.68
C GLN A 6 53.56 26.01 22.67
N LEU A 7 53.09 24.82 22.41
CA LEU A 7 51.90 24.52 21.62
C LEU A 7 50.91 23.85 22.57
N ARG A 8 49.61 23.99 22.26
CA ARG A 8 48.43 23.21 22.72
C ARG A 8 47.58 23.93 23.77
N LEU A 9 46.25 23.93 23.71
CA LEU A 9 45.26 23.32 22.82
C LEU A 9 43.94 24.09 23.07
N ALA A 10 43.32 24.70 22.07
CA ALA A 10 41.97 25.24 22.20
C ALA A 10 40.98 24.17 21.76
N LEU A 11 40.24 23.58 22.72
CA LEU A 11 39.23 22.57 22.46
C LEU A 11 37.90 23.28 22.16
N TYR A 12 37.53 23.41 20.88
CA TYR A 12 36.19 23.85 20.49
C TYR A 12 35.28 22.62 20.43
N ALA A 13 34.41 22.46 21.43
CA ALA A 13 33.31 21.50 21.37
C ALA A 13 32.19 22.09 20.51
N THR A 14 32.07 21.63 19.26
CA THR A 14 30.92 21.94 18.40
C THR A 14 29.80 20.96 18.73
N ALA A 15 28.71 21.44 19.34
CA ALA A 15 27.49 20.66 19.51
C ALA A 15 26.80 20.55 18.15
N ALA A 16 26.84 19.37 17.53
CA ALA A 16 26.06 19.07 16.34
C ALA A 16 24.60 18.88 16.75
N VAL A 17 23.73 19.84 16.41
CA VAL A 17 22.28 19.66 16.48
C VAL A 17 21.89 18.71 15.36
N PHE A 18 21.56 17.47 15.70
CA PHE A 18 20.90 16.55 14.78
C PHE A 18 19.47 17.04 14.57
N VAL A 19 19.24 17.80 13.49
CA VAL A 19 17.89 18.05 13.01
C VAL A 19 17.43 16.74 12.38
N SER A 20 16.57 16.00 13.06
CA SER A 20 15.89 14.84 12.47
C SER A 20 15.06 15.35 11.29
N SER A 21 15.51 15.07 10.07
CA SER A 21 14.67 15.20 8.89
C SER A 21 13.51 14.23 9.06
N HIS A 22 12.32 14.77 9.28
CA HIS A 22 11.10 13.96 9.23
C HIS A 22 10.96 13.55 7.77
N ALA A 23 11.03 12.24 7.49
CA ALA A 23 10.66 11.74 6.17
C ALA A 23 9.21 12.19 5.91
N SER A 24 9.01 13.02 4.89
CA SER A 24 7.66 13.48 4.56
C SER A 24 6.81 12.28 4.17
N ALA A 25 5.64 12.13 4.80
CA ALA A 25 4.64 11.13 4.41
C ALA A 25 4.38 11.21 2.91
N ALA A 26 4.62 10.09 2.22
CA ALA A 26 4.53 9.99 0.78
C ALA A 26 3.85 8.68 0.41
N VAL A 27 2.79 8.78 -0.40
CA VAL A 27 2.39 7.71 -1.30
C VAL A 27 3.18 7.91 -2.59
N THR A 28 4.02 6.93 -2.93
CA THR A 28 4.82 6.96 -4.15
C THR A 28 4.16 6.07 -5.20
N PRO A 29 3.57 6.65 -6.27
CA PRO A 29 3.10 5.87 -7.40
C PRO A 29 4.29 5.38 -8.26
N THR A 30 4.18 4.18 -8.80
CA THR A 30 5.12 3.63 -9.78
C THR A 30 4.39 2.82 -10.84
N LEU A 31 4.86 2.89 -12.08
CA LEU A 31 4.39 2.03 -13.17
C LEU A 31 5.32 0.83 -13.31
N GLY A 32 4.75 -0.34 -13.63
CA GLY A 32 5.49 -1.60 -13.72
C GLY A 32 4.81 -2.71 -12.93
N GLY A 33 5.27 -3.96 -13.10
CA GLY A 33 4.58 -5.16 -12.61
C GLY A 33 4.07 -5.06 -11.17
N ALA A 34 2.90 -5.65 -10.90
CA ALA A 34 2.32 -5.66 -9.57
C ALA A 34 3.24 -6.36 -8.55
N SER A 35 3.34 -5.79 -7.36
CA SER A 35 4.05 -6.40 -6.23
C SER A 35 3.11 -7.27 -5.39
N GLY A 36 3.50 -8.52 -5.15
CA GLY A 36 2.78 -9.45 -4.26
C GLY A 36 1.87 -10.47 -4.97
N ASN A 37 1.09 -11.20 -4.17
CA ASN A 37 0.15 -12.20 -4.67
C ASN A 37 -1.18 -11.54 -5.07
N TYR A 38 -1.72 -11.93 -6.22
CA TYR A 38 -3.03 -11.45 -6.65
C TYR A 38 -4.15 -11.94 -5.74
N LEU A 39 -5.10 -11.04 -5.52
CA LEU A 39 -6.32 -11.28 -4.75
C LEU A 39 -7.45 -11.69 -5.68
N THR A 40 -8.35 -12.53 -5.16
CA THR A 40 -9.59 -12.88 -5.86
C THR A 40 -10.55 -11.70 -5.78
N LEU A 41 -10.96 -11.21 -6.95
CA LEU A 41 -11.93 -10.14 -7.11
C LEU A 41 -13.35 -10.72 -7.29
N SER A 42 -14.31 -10.19 -6.55
CA SER A 42 -15.72 -10.58 -6.62
C SER A 42 -16.65 -9.41 -6.31
N ALA A 43 -17.96 -9.61 -6.43
CA ALA A 43 -18.96 -8.59 -6.12
C ALA A 43 -18.94 -8.11 -4.66
N THR A 44 -18.36 -8.89 -3.73
CA THR A 44 -18.19 -8.47 -2.34
C THR A 44 -16.88 -7.72 -2.08
N GLY A 45 -15.97 -7.69 -3.05
CA GLY A 45 -14.66 -7.05 -2.96
C GLY A 45 -13.49 -8.00 -3.17
N LEU A 46 -12.41 -7.79 -2.43
CA LEU A 46 -11.15 -8.52 -2.57
C LEU A 46 -10.98 -9.55 -1.47
N SER A 47 -10.49 -10.73 -1.83
CA SER A 47 -10.17 -11.80 -0.88
C SER A 47 -8.81 -12.43 -1.19
N GLY A 48 -8.05 -12.73 -0.13
CA GLY A 48 -6.79 -13.45 -0.19
C GLY A 48 -6.91 -14.81 0.50
N ALA A 49 -5.77 -15.50 0.66
CA ALA A 49 -5.72 -16.82 1.30
C ALA A 49 -6.27 -16.84 2.74
N ASN A 50 -6.20 -15.69 3.44
CA ASN A 50 -6.62 -15.55 4.84
C ASN A 50 -7.99 -14.88 4.99
N GLY A 51 -8.79 -14.81 3.92
CA GLY A 51 -10.14 -14.25 3.95
C GLY A 51 -10.27 -12.91 3.22
N GLN A 52 -11.35 -12.18 3.52
CA GLN A 52 -11.67 -10.91 2.87
C GLN A 52 -10.65 -9.83 3.27
N VAL A 53 -10.22 -9.05 2.28
CA VAL A 53 -9.21 -7.99 2.41
C VAL A 53 -9.84 -6.62 2.22
N ALA A 54 -10.81 -6.51 1.31
CA ALA A 54 -11.56 -5.28 1.06
C ALA A 54 -13.01 -5.58 0.73
N THR A 55 -13.90 -4.64 1.06
CA THR A 55 -15.28 -4.61 0.58
C THR A 55 -15.40 -3.73 -0.66
N LEU A 56 -16.28 -4.10 -1.59
CA LEU A 56 -16.60 -3.30 -2.77
C LEU A 56 -17.97 -2.63 -2.62
N THR A 57 -18.04 -1.34 -2.95
CA THR A 57 -19.29 -0.61 -3.17
C THR A 57 -19.26 0.11 -4.51
N GLY A 58 -20.39 0.15 -5.21
CA GLY A 58 -20.45 0.64 -6.60
C GLY A 58 -19.65 -0.25 -7.56
N GLY A 59 -19.61 0.17 -8.84
CA GLY A 59 -19.02 -0.63 -9.91
C GLY A 59 -19.68 -1.99 -10.12
N ARG A 60 -19.15 -2.73 -11.10
CA ARG A 60 -19.59 -4.10 -11.38
C ARG A 60 -18.42 -4.96 -11.81
N ILE A 61 -18.48 -6.24 -11.41
CA ILE A 61 -17.51 -7.26 -11.81
C ILE A 61 -18.01 -7.95 -13.07
N TYR A 62 -17.13 -8.05 -14.06
CA TYR A 62 -17.35 -8.78 -15.29
C TYR A 62 -16.24 -9.81 -15.50
N ASN A 63 -16.54 -10.83 -16.30
CA ASN A 63 -15.62 -11.90 -16.68
C ASN A 63 -15.54 -12.12 -18.20
N SER A 64 -16.11 -11.18 -18.95
CA SER A 64 -16.19 -11.13 -20.41
C SER A 64 -16.33 -9.66 -20.83
N ASP A 65 -15.86 -9.34 -22.03
CA ASP A 65 -16.04 -8.01 -22.61
C ASP A 65 -17.54 -7.63 -22.65
N GLN A 66 -17.81 -6.36 -22.40
CA GLN A 66 -19.13 -5.75 -22.48
C GLN A 66 -19.11 -4.68 -23.58
N PRO A 67 -20.27 -4.26 -24.11
CA PRO A 67 -20.33 -3.17 -25.10
C PRO A 67 -19.74 -1.82 -24.64
N PHE A 68 -19.46 -1.68 -23.34
CA PHE A 68 -19.02 -0.44 -22.68
C PHE A 68 -17.85 -0.66 -21.71
N ALA A 69 -17.31 -1.88 -21.62
CA ALA A 69 -16.19 -2.19 -20.74
C ALA A 69 -15.41 -3.42 -21.26
N ASP A 70 -14.10 -3.28 -21.39
CA ASP A 70 -13.24 -4.34 -21.95
C ASP A 70 -12.36 -5.00 -20.89
N ILE A 71 -12.09 -6.29 -21.07
CA ILE A 71 -11.14 -7.02 -20.25
C ILE A 71 -9.75 -6.38 -20.43
N PRO A 72 -9.08 -5.95 -19.34
CA PRO A 72 -7.70 -5.48 -19.40
C PRO A 72 -6.77 -6.51 -20.06
N LYS A 73 -5.88 -6.05 -20.95
CA LYS A 73 -4.92 -6.91 -21.65
C LYS A 73 -3.76 -7.32 -20.76
N GLY A 74 -3.08 -8.42 -21.11
CA GLY A 74 -1.93 -8.93 -20.34
C GLY A 74 -2.29 -10.00 -19.31
N GLY A 75 -3.51 -10.53 -19.37
CA GLY A 75 -3.98 -11.64 -18.54
C GLY A 75 -4.63 -11.17 -17.24
N VAL A 76 -5.83 -11.66 -16.95
CA VAL A 76 -6.61 -11.31 -15.76
C VAL A 76 -6.67 -12.50 -14.80
N PHE A 77 -6.11 -12.32 -13.61
CA PHE A 77 -6.12 -13.30 -12.54
C PHE A 77 -7.56 -13.59 -12.11
N GLY A 78 -7.93 -14.88 -12.10
CA GLY A 78 -9.29 -15.31 -11.79
C GLY A 78 -10.34 -14.93 -12.85
N GLY A 79 -9.94 -14.33 -13.98
CA GLY A 79 -10.81 -13.94 -15.10
C GLY A 79 -11.74 -12.76 -14.83
N ASN A 80 -11.74 -12.19 -13.61
CA ASN A 80 -12.63 -11.11 -13.22
C ASN A 80 -11.92 -9.75 -13.28
N PHE A 81 -12.60 -8.75 -13.85
CA PHE A 81 -12.20 -7.35 -13.78
C PHE A 81 -13.34 -6.50 -13.21
N LEU A 82 -12.97 -5.40 -12.58
CA LEU A 82 -13.89 -4.39 -12.07
C LEU A 82 -14.01 -3.28 -13.10
N ALA A 83 -15.24 -2.94 -13.46
CA ALA A 83 -15.56 -1.76 -14.26
C ALA A 83 -16.28 -0.73 -13.39
N ALA A 84 -15.92 0.55 -13.56
CA ALA A 84 -16.62 1.68 -12.97
C ALA A 84 -17.06 2.66 -14.06
N GLY A 85 -18.27 3.19 -13.93
CA GLY A 85 -18.81 4.17 -14.89
C GLY A 85 -20.33 4.28 -14.79
N PRO A 86 -20.97 5.14 -15.59
CA PRO A 86 -22.42 5.33 -15.58
C PRO A 86 -23.23 4.03 -15.71
N THR A 87 -22.80 3.08 -16.54
CA THR A 87 -23.51 1.81 -16.77
C THR A 87 -23.11 0.74 -15.76
N ALA A 88 -21.85 0.70 -15.36
CA ALA A 88 -21.34 -0.30 -14.39
C ALA A 88 -21.62 0.08 -12.92
N GLY A 89 -21.98 1.34 -12.65
CA GLY A 89 -22.04 1.92 -11.30
C GLY A 89 -20.76 2.71 -10.99
N GLN A 90 -20.89 3.89 -10.38
CA GLN A 90 -19.77 4.77 -10.10
C GLN A 90 -19.96 5.60 -8.82
N PRO A 91 -18.87 5.92 -8.10
CA PRO A 91 -17.54 5.34 -8.26
C PRO A 91 -17.54 3.87 -7.81
N ALA A 92 -16.60 3.07 -8.32
CA ALA A 92 -16.32 1.76 -7.72
C ALA A 92 -15.29 1.97 -6.60
N THR A 93 -15.63 1.60 -5.37
CA THR A 93 -14.79 1.86 -4.20
C THR A 93 -14.46 0.57 -3.47
N LEU A 94 -13.16 0.32 -3.32
CA LEU A 94 -12.64 -0.73 -2.45
C LEU A 94 -12.26 -0.10 -1.10
N THR A 95 -12.90 -0.57 -0.03
CA THR A 95 -12.56 -0.20 1.36
C THR A 95 -11.81 -1.34 2.02
N PHE A 96 -10.56 -1.11 2.43
CA PHE A 96 -9.76 -2.15 3.06
C PHE A 96 -10.22 -2.40 4.50
N LEU A 97 -10.35 -3.68 4.87
CA LEU A 97 -10.75 -4.07 6.24
C LEU A 97 -9.64 -3.79 7.26
N GLN A 98 -8.40 -3.79 6.80
CA GLN A 98 -7.22 -3.33 7.53
C GLN A 98 -6.43 -2.42 6.60
N ALA A 99 -5.83 -1.35 7.13
CA ALA A 99 -5.04 -0.45 6.30
C ALA A 99 -3.84 -1.17 5.67
N VAL A 100 -3.50 -0.80 4.45
CA VAL A 100 -2.43 -1.44 3.65
C VAL A 100 -1.30 -0.45 3.39
N THR A 101 -0.07 -0.93 3.21
CA THR A 101 1.10 -0.09 2.84
C THR A 101 1.36 -0.09 1.36
N ASN A 102 0.86 -1.08 0.63
CA ASN A 102 0.97 -1.13 -0.82
C ASN A 102 -0.36 -1.54 -1.44
N LEU A 103 -0.68 -0.92 -2.57
CA LEU A 103 -1.77 -1.30 -3.46
C LEU A 103 -1.23 -1.32 -4.88
N GLY A 104 -1.40 -2.44 -5.58
CA GLY A 104 -1.14 -2.56 -7.01
C GLY A 104 -2.33 -3.15 -7.75
N PHE A 105 -2.52 -2.75 -9.00
CA PHE A 105 -3.52 -3.32 -9.89
C PHE A 105 -3.13 -3.07 -11.35
N LEU A 106 -3.74 -3.83 -12.25
CA LEU A 106 -3.67 -3.64 -13.69
C LEU A 106 -4.75 -2.65 -14.12
N TRP A 107 -4.36 -1.54 -14.74
CA TRP A 107 -5.27 -0.55 -15.32
C TRP A 107 -5.44 -0.84 -16.82
N GLY A 108 -6.67 -1.10 -17.27
CA GLY A 108 -7.04 -1.30 -18.67
C GLY A 108 -7.44 -0.02 -19.39
N SER A 109 -7.11 0.09 -20.67
CA SER A 109 -7.53 1.22 -21.52
C SER A 109 -7.25 2.61 -20.91
N PRO A 110 -6.04 2.91 -20.38
CA PRO A 110 -5.83 4.17 -19.68
C PRO A 110 -6.22 5.37 -20.56
N ASP A 111 -6.95 6.32 -19.98
CA ASP A 111 -7.49 7.48 -20.68
C ASP A 111 -7.48 8.76 -19.83
N THR A 112 -7.98 9.86 -20.37
CA THR A 112 -8.08 11.16 -19.69
C THR A 112 -9.37 11.37 -18.90
N TYR A 113 -10.33 10.44 -18.98
CA TYR A 113 -11.64 10.54 -18.33
C TYR A 113 -11.65 9.81 -16.98
N ASN A 114 -10.80 8.81 -16.84
CA ASN A 114 -10.64 7.98 -15.67
C ASN A 114 -9.75 8.66 -14.62
N SER A 115 -10.21 8.63 -13.38
CA SER A 115 -9.50 9.14 -12.21
C SER A 115 -9.60 8.16 -11.04
N LEU A 116 -8.47 7.97 -10.37
CA LEU A 116 -8.34 7.16 -9.18
C LEU A 116 -8.15 8.09 -7.99
N THR A 117 -8.98 7.94 -6.96
CA THR A 117 -8.76 8.61 -5.68
C THR A 117 -8.34 7.60 -4.64
N LEU A 118 -7.22 7.86 -3.99
CA LEU A 118 -6.64 7.04 -2.94
C LEU A 118 -6.76 7.77 -1.61
N VAL A 119 -7.38 7.12 -0.63
CA VAL A 119 -7.54 7.66 0.72
C VAL A 119 -6.57 6.96 1.64
N THR A 120 -5.83 7.76 2.41
CA THR A 120 -4.91 7.31 3.44
C THR A 120 -5.37 7.76 4.81
N ASN A 121 -4.68 7.30 5.86
CA ASN A 121 -4.86 7.82 7.22
C ASN A 121 -4.47 9.31 7.39
N GLN A 122 -3.93 9.96 6.36
CA GLN A 122 -3.47 11.35 6.44
C GLN A 122 -4.12 12.27 5.42
N ARG A 123 -4.54 11.76 4.26
CA ARG A 123 -5.02 12.59 3.15
C ARG A 123 -5.83 11.79 2.12
N SER A 124 -6.38 12.52 1.17
CA SER A 124 -6.96 11.98 -0.06
C SER A 124 -6.18 12.53 -1.26
N ILE A 125 -5.82 11.67 -2.21
CA ILE A 125 -5.00 12.02 -3.37
C ILE A 125 -5.70 11.49 -4.63
N THR A 126 -5.89 12.34 -5.63
CA THR A 126 -6.45 11.93 -6.92
C THR A 126 -5.36 11.85 -7.98
N TYR A 127 -5.37 10.77 -8.73
CA TYR A 127 -4.47 10.47 -9.82
C TYR A 127 -5.25 10.26 -11.11
N THR A 128 -4.75 10.83 -12.19
CA THR A 128 -5.10 10.48 -13.57
C THR A 128 -3.98 9.64 -14.18
N ALA A 129 -4.25 8.93 -15.27
CA ALA A 129 -3.21 8.20 -16.01
C ALA A 129 -2.03 9.13 -16.38
N GLN A 130 -2.31 10.38 -16.76
CA GLN A 130 -1.28 11.36 -17.07
C GLN A 130 -0.44 11.75 -15.84
N SER A 131 -1.07 11.97 -14.68
CA SER A 131 -0.33 12.30 -13.45
C SER A 131 0.57 11.17 -12.96
N LEU A 132 0.26 9.93 -13.35
CA LEU A 132 1.00 8.72 -13.02
C LEU A 132 2.12 8.43 -14.05
N GLY A 133 2.19 9.20 -15.14
CA GLY A 133 3.22 9.05 -16.17
C GLY A 133 2.95 7.94 -17.18
N PHE A 134 1.68 7.54 -17.38
CA PHE A 134 1.34 6.59 -18.43
C PHE A 134 1.75 7.16 -19.79
N THR A 135 2.37 6.33 -20.64
CA THR A 135 2.81 6.74 -21.99
C THR A 135 1.66 6.83 -22.99
N THR A 136 0.56 6.13 -22.71
CA THR A 136 -0.63 6.07 -23.55
C THR A 136 -1.85 6.32 -22.67
N THR A 137 -2.64 7.33 -23.02
CA THR A 137 -3.82 7.78 -22.27
C THR A 137 -4.99 8.10 -23.22
N ASP A 138 -5.14 7.32 -24.29
CA ASP A 138 -6.11 7.52 -25.38
C ASP A 138 -7.29 6.54 -25.33
N GLY A 139 -7.38 5.70 -24.29
CA GLY A 139 -8.41 4.67 -24.18
C GLY A 139 -8.20 3.47 -25.09
N ASN A 140 -6.99 3.27 -25.65
CA ASN A 140 -6.72 2.10 -26.47
C ASN A 140 -6.88 0.80 -25.66
N GLN A 141 -7.93 0.04 -26.00
CA GLN A 141 -8.30 -1.23 -25.36
C GLN A 141 -7.23 -2.32 -25.47
N ASN A 142 -6.20 -2.15 -26.32
CA ASN A 142 -5.07 -3.07 -26.42
C ASN A 142 -3.95 -2.76 -25.42
N VAL A 143 -4.07 -1.67 -24.66
CA VAL A 143 -3.07 -1.21 -23.69
C VAL A 143 -3.59 -1.47 -22.29
N SER A 144 -2.73 -2.06 -21.47
CA SER A 144 -2.95 -2.14 -20.03
C SER A 144 -1.60 -2.06 -19.33
N GLN A 145 -1.58 -1.43 -18.17
CA GLN A 145 -0.35 -1.21 -17.44
C GLN A 145 -0.59 -1.33 -15.94
N TYR A 146 0.33 -2.01 -15.28
CA TYR A 146 0.32 -2.08 -13.83
C TYR A 146 0.75 -0.75 -13.23
N VAL A 147 0.03 -0.35 -12.19
CA VAL A 147 0.38 0.76 -11.32
C VAL A 147 0.40 0.27 -9.87
N ASN A 148 1.38 0.78 -9.11
CA ASN A 148 1.54 0.48 -7.70
C ASN A 148 1.62 1.77 -6.90
N PHE A 149 1.11 1.75 -5.68
CA PHE A 149 1.12 2.84 -4.72
C PHE A 149 1.74 2.33 -3.42
N ALA A 150 2.92 2.85 -3.08
CA ALA A 150 3.63 2.51 -1.85
C ALA A 150 3.48 3.66 -0.85
N ALA A 151 2.82 3.41 0.29
CA ALA A 151 2.73 4.34 1.40
C ALA A 151 3.95 4.18 2.34
N THR A 152 4.53 5.31 2.72
CA THR A 152 5.77 5.37 3.51
C THR A 152 5.62 6.30 4.71
N ALA A 153 6.61 6.29 5.61
CA ALA A 153 6.69 7.21 6.75
C ALA A 153 5.41 7.26 7.62
N GLY A 154 4.80 6.09 7.90
CA GLY A 154 3.62 5.97 8.75
C GLY A 154 2.28 6.29 8.06
N GLU A 155 2.30 6.60 6.77
CA GLU A 155 1.09 6.66 5.94
C GLU A 155 0.62 5.24 5.59
N THR A 156 -0.69 5.03 5.59
CA THR A 156 -1.35 3.76 5.26
C THR A 156 -2.61 4.02 4.46
N ILE A 157 -2.89 3.16 3.50
CA ILE A 157 -3.98 3.28 2.54
C ILE A 157 -5.22 2.59 3.12
N THR A 158 -6.35 3.28 3.13
CA THR A 158 -7.61 2.81 3.74
C THR A 158 -8.68 2.53 2.69
N SER A 159 -8.68 3.26 1.57
CA SER A 159 -9.54 2.96 0.44
C SER A 159 -8.98 3.46 -0.89
N VAL A 160 -9.53 2.92 -1.97
CA VAL A 160 -9.31 3.39 -3.33
C VAL A 160 -10.64 3.43 -4.07
N SER A 161 -10.89 4.51 -4.81
CA SER A 161 -12.07 4.67 -5.64
C SER A 161 -11.70 4.93 -7.10
N PHE A 162 -12.34 4.21 -8.01
CA PHE A 162 -12.21 4.31 -9.46
C PHE A 162 -13.42 5.06 -10.00
N SER A 163 -13.18 6.20 -10.65
CA SER A 163 -14.22 7.09 -11.16
C SER A 163 -13.94 7.48 -12.61
N ASN A 164 -14.99 7.72 -13.38
CA ASN A 164 -14.91 8.38 -14.68
C ASN A 164 -15.62 9.75 -14.60
N SER A 165 -15.35 10.64 -15.56
CA SER A 165 -16.28 11.72 -15.88
C SER A 165 -17.71 11.18 -16.13
N GLN A 166 -18.74 11.91 -15.69
CA GLN A 166 -20.10 11.39 -15.50
C GLN A 166 -20.84 10.83 -16.75
N ALA A 167 -20.22 10.75 -17.93
CA ALA A 167 -20.87 10.34 -19.17
C ALA A 167 -20.10 9.28 -20.00
N ILE A 168 -18.96 8.75 -19.52
CA ILE A 168 -18.14 7.81 -20.31
C ILE A 168 -17.93 6.53 -19.48
N ASP A 169 -18.28 5.39 -20.07
CA ASP A 169 -17.92 4.06 -19.56
C ASP A 169 -16.67 3.57 -20.32
N ALA A 170 -15.74 2.81 -19.72
CA ALA A 170 -15.62 2.48 -18.30
C ALA A 170 -14.16 2.66 -17.82
N PHE A 171 -13.98 2.77 -16.51
CA PHE A 171 -12.68 2.56 -15.86
C PHE A 171 -12.54 1.07 -15.56
N GLU A 172 -11.67 0.36 -16.29
CA GLU A 172 -11.40 -1.07 -16.07
C GLU A 172 -10.13 -1.32 -15.27
N VAL A 173 -10.25 -2.13 -14.20
CA VAL A 173 -9.12 -2.54 -13.36
C VAL A 173 -9.19 -4.01 -12.97
N ALA A 174 -8.03 -4.65 -12.87
CA ALA A 174 -7.90 -6.07 -12.55
C ALA A 174 -6.63 -6.36 -11.72
N ASN A 175 -6.39 -7.62 -11.38
CA ASN A 175 -5.13 -8.11 -10.81
C ASN A 175 -4.67 -7.33 -9.57
N PHE A 176 -5.59 -7.15 -8.61
CA PHE A 176 -5.30 -6.46 -7.38
C PHE A 176 -4.29 -7.22 -6.51
N ALA A 177 -3.29 -6.52 -5.99
CA ALA A 177 -2.36 -7.01 -4.99
C ALA A 177 -2.19 -5.95 -3.91
N VAL A 178 -2.08 -6.39 -2.65
CA VAL A 178 -1.85 -5.47 -1.51
C VAL A 178 -0.86 -6.05 -0.52
N THR A 179 -0.23 -5.17 0.25
CA THR A 179 0.56 -5.55 1.43
C THR A 179 -0.12 -4.99 2.67
N ALA A 180 -0.65 -5.88 3.52
CA ALA A 180 -1.24 -5.49 4.79
C ALA A 180 -0.18 -4.90 5.74
N VAL A 181 -0.60 -3.96 6.58
CA VAL A 181 0.21 -3.50 7.71
C VAL A 181 0.28 -4.64 8.73
N PRO A 182 1.48 -5.14 9.12
CA PRO A 182 1.57 -6.11 10.19
C PRO A 182 0.96 -5.53 11.46
N GLU A 183 0.00 -6.24 12.05
CA GLU A 183 -0.69 -5.71 13.24
C GLU A 183 0.32 -5.45 14.38
N PRO A 184 0.35 -4.23 14.95
CA PRO A 184 1.18 -3.91 16.12
C PRO A 184 0.92 -4.86 17.30
N THR A 185 -0.30 -5.40 17.38
CA THR A 185 -0.74 -6.38 18.37
C THR A 185 0.09 -7.66 18.35
N THR A 186 0.55 -8.09 17.18
CA THR A 186 1.41 -9.29 17.08
C THR A 186 2.74 -9.06 17.79
N TRP A 187 3.32 -7.87 17.63
CA TRP A 187 4.56 -7.49 18.31
C TRP A 187 4.34 -7.33 19.81
N ALA A 188 3.24 -6.69 20.22
CA ALA A 188 2.89 -6.55 21.63
C ALA A 188 2.68 -7.92 22.30
N LEU A 189 1.94 -8.83 21.68
CA LEU A 189 1.73 -10.19 22.17
C LEU A 189 3.02 -11.01 22.18
N MET A 190 3.89 -10.82 21.20
CA MET A 190 5.21 -11.45 21.18
C MET A 190 6.09 -10.92 22.33
N PHE A 191 6.10 -9.60 22.58
CA PHE A 191 6.82 -9.02 23.72
C PHE A 191 6.23 -9.43 25.06
N VAL A 192 4.90 -9.52 25.18
CA VAL A 192 4.23 -10.04 26.37
C VAL A 192 4.60 -11.52 26.57
N GLY A 193 4.57 -12.33 25.51
CA GLY A 193 5.00 -13.73 25.52
C GLY A 193 6.44 -13.89 25.99
N PHE A 194 7.38 -13.16 25.39
CA PHE A 194 8.78 -13.17 25.81
C PHE A 194 8.98 -12.64 27.23
N GLY A 195 8.25 -11.60 27.62
CA GLY A 195 8.27 -11.04 28.96
C GLY A 195 7.82 -12.05 30.02
N MET A 196 6.75 -12.81 29.74
CA MET A 196 6.27 -13.87 30.62
C MET A 196 7.29 -15.01 30.76
N VAL A 197 7.87 -15.47 29.65
CA VAL A 197 8.90 -16.53 29.66
C VAL A 197 10.13 -16.09 30.45
N ALA A 198 10.64 -14.88 30.19
CA ALA A 198 11.78 -14.33 30.91
C ALA A 198 11.48 -14.15 32.41
N GLY A 199 10.28 -13.68 32.75
CA GLY A 199 9.82 -13.54 34.13
C GLY A 199 9.76 -14.88 34.87
N ALA A 200 9.17 -15.90 34.26
CA ALA A 200 9.09 -17.25 34.81
C ALA A 200 10.48 -17.88 35.00
N ALA A 201 11.38 -17.73 34.02
CA ALA A 201 12.76 -18.21 34.12
C ALA A 201 13.52 -17.55 35.28
N ARG A 202 13.33 -16.24 35.49
CA ARG A 202 13.94 -15.51 36.61
C ARG A 202 13.36 -15.94 37.95
N TYR A 203 12.05 -16.18 38.03
CA TYR A 203 11.39 -16.65 39.25
C TYR A 203 11.94 -18.02 39.70
N ARG A 204 12.07 -18.98 38.77
CA ARG A 204 12.60 -20.32 39.08
C ARG A 204 14.03 -20.32 39.62
N ARG A 205 14.89 -19.41 39.14
CA ARG A 205 16.28 -19.28 39.60
C ARG A 205 16.42 -18.75 41.02
N ARG A 206 15.41 -18.08 41.59
CA ARG A 206 15.46 -17.56 42.98
C ARG A 206 15.28 -18.66 44.03
N ASN A 207 14.76 -19.82 43.64
CA ASN A 207 14.48 -20.93 44.56
C ASN A 207 15.57 -22.02 44.58
N VAL A 208 16.70 -21.81 43.86
CA VAL A 208 17.84 -22.71 43.95
C VAL A 208 18.76 -22.22 45.07
N ALA A 209 18.49 -22.66 46.30
CA ALA A 209 19.45 -22.54 47.38
C ALA A 209 20.65 -23.44 47.02
N ALA A 210 21.82 -22.83 46.81
CA ALA A 210 23.06 -23.58 46.65
C ALA A 210 23.39 -24.23 48.00
N THR A 211 23.05 -25.51 48.16
CA THR A 211 23.58 -26.33 49.25
C THR A 211 25.04 -26.62 48.89
N TYR A 212 25.97 -25.91 49.53
CA TYR A 212 27.39 -26.26 49.48
C TYR A 212 27.64 -27.53 50.29
N ALA A 213 28.43 -28.44 49.73
CA ALA A 213 28.94 -29.65 50.38
C ALA A 213 30.35 -29.39 50.93
#